data_AF-A0A357G814-F1
#
_entry.id   AF-A0A357G814-F1
#
_cell.length_a   1.000
_cell.length_b   1.000
_cell.length_c   1.000
_cell.angle_alpha   90.00
_cell.angle_beta   90.00
_cell.angle_gamma   90.00
#
_symmetry.space_group_name_H-M   'P 1'
#
loop_
_entity.id
_entity.type
_entity.pdbx_description
1 polymer ?
#
loop_
_entity_poly.entity_id
_entity_poly.type
_entity_poly.pdbx_seq_one_letter_code
_entity_poly.pdbx_strand_id
1 'polypeptide(L)' 'EEYMPYKVGEAVYVKCKTCHQKDSVLRNFQTTEVYSRVVGYIRPVQQWNKGKRTEFRDRVEFVVEQPACNAC' A
#
# COMPACT_ATOMS: atom_id res chain seq x y z
N GLU A 1 -11.46 -12.82 10.82
CA GLU A 1 -10.27 -13.48 10.23
C GLU A 1 -9.04 -12.83 10.81
N GLU A 2 -8.36 -13.49 11.74
CA GLU A 2 -7.20 -12.94 12.42
C GLU A 2 -5.92 -13.48 11.77
N TYR A 3 -5.01 -12.57 11.47
CA TYR A 3 -3.77 -12.83 10.74
C TYR A 3 -2.58 -12.81 11.70
N MET A 4 -1.75 -13.85 11.66
CA MET A 4 -0.57 -14.01 12.51
C MET A 4 0.68 -13.65 11.71
N PRO A 5 1.37 -12.53 12.03
CA PRO A 5 2.55 -12.09 11.31
C PRO A 5 3.82 -12.82 11.79
N TYR A 6 4.71 -13.08 10.84
CA TYR A 6 6.02 -13.71 11.04
C TYR A 6 7.09 -12.83 10.40
N LYS A 7 8.12 -12.46 11.17
CA LYS A 7 9.26 -11.70 10.64
C LYS A 7 10.35 -12.67 10.21
N VAL A 8 10.77 -12.57 8.95
CA VAL A 8 11.92 -13.29 8.40
C VAL A 8 12.85 -12.25 7.79
N GLY A 9 13.90 -11.88 8.54
CA GLY A 9 14.70 -10.69 8.21
C GLY A 9 13.85 -9.43 8.24
N GLU A 10 13.85 -8.67 7.13
CA GLU A 10 13.02 -7.47 6.95
C GLU A 10 11.61 -7.77 6.43
N ALA A 11 11.37 -8.98 5.90
CA ALA A 11 10.10 -9.35 5.30
C ALA A 11 9.10 -9.87 6.33
N VAL A 12 7.82 -9.57 6.11
CA VAL A 12 6.70 -10.07 6.94
C VAL A 12 5.86 -11.05 6.14
N TYR A 13 5.70 -12.25 6.69
CA TYR A 13 4.83 -13.30 6.18
C TYR A 13 3.65 -13.51 7.11
N VAL A 14 2.57 -14.09 6.60
CA VAL A 14 1.32 -14.14 7.34
C VAL A 14 0.69 -15.52 7.22
N LYS A 15 0.22 -16.07 8.34
CA LYS A 15 -0.70 -17.21 8.35
C LYS A 15 -2.05 -16.77 8.92
N CYS A 16 -3.13 -17.42 8.50
CA CYS A 16 -4.40 -17.30 9.23
C CYS A 16 -4.29 -17.99 10.60
N LYS A 17 -5.12 -17.56 11.56
CA LYS A 17 -5.19 -18.15 12.91
C LYS A 17 -5.30 -19.67 12.90
N THR A 18 -6.17 -20.22 12.05
CA THR A 18 -6.40 -21.67 11.95
C THR A 18 -5.14 -22.43 11.51
N CYS A 19 -4.35 -21.87 10.58
CA CYS A 19 -3.10 -22.49 10.13
C CYS A 19 -1.98 -22.34 11.16
N HIS A 20 -1.92 -21.21 11.86
CA HIS A 20 -0.95 -20.99 12.95
C HIS A 20 -1.15 -21.96 14.10
N GLN A 21 -2.40 -22.22 14.49
CA GLN A 21 -2.73 -23.15 15.58
C GLN A 21 -2.39 -24.60 15.25
N LYS A 22 -2.48 -25.00 13.97
CA LYS A 22 -2.09 -26.35 13.53
C LYS A 22 -0.58 -26.54 13.49
N ASP A 23 0.14 -25.55 12.96
CA ASP A 23 1.61 -25.52 12.95
C ASP A 23 2.10 -24.07 12.96
N SER A 24 2.77 -23.71 14.05
CA SER A 24 3.31 -22.37 14.23
C SER A 24 4.55 -22.12 13.38
N VAL A 25 5.22 -23.16 12.86
CA VAL A 25 6.47 -23.04 12.09
C VAL A 25 6.20 -22.60 10.66
N LEU A 26 6.92 -21.59 10.17
CA LEU A 26 6.85 -21.13 8.79
C LEU A 26 7.76 -22.02 7.90
N ARG A 27 7.19 -22.79 6.97
CA ARG A 27 7.92 -23.63 6.01
C ARG A 27 7.51 -23.27 4.59
N ASN A 28 8.47 -23.29 3.64
CA ASN A 28 8.23 -23.07 2.21
C ASN A 28 7.38 -21.82 1.88
N PHE A 29 7.64 -20.71 2.59
CA PHE A 29 6.89 -19.47 2.41
C PHE A 29 7.34 -18.72 1.17
N GLN A 30 6.40 -17.98 0.56
CA GLN A 30 6.63 -17.15 -0.62
C GLN A 30 6.08 -15.76 -0.39
N THR A 31 6.70 -14.78 -1.07
CA THR A 31 6.29 -13.38 -0.98
C THR A 31 4.96 -13.20 -1.69
N THR A 32 3.97 -12.62 -1.02
CA THR A 32 2.66 -12.35 -1.61
C THR A 32 2.73 -11.11 -2.49
N GLU A 33 2.38 -11.25 -3.77
CA GLU A 33 2.21 -10.11 -4.65
C GLU A 33 0.83 -9.49 -4.40
N VAL A 34 0.80 -8.21 -4.01
CA VAL A 34 -0.44 -7.48 -3.74
C VAL A 34 -0.87 -6.75 -4.99
N TYR A 35 -2.13 -6.94 -5.37
CA TYR A 35 -2.74 -6.31 -6.53
C TYR A 35 -3.79 -5.30 -6.10
N SER A 36 -3.87 -4.18 -6.81
CA SER A 36 -4.89 -3.16 -6.59
C SER A 36 -5.37 -2.57 -7.91
N ARG A 37 -6.60 -2.03 -7.92
CA ARG A 37 -7.19 -1.33 -9.06
C ARG A 37 -7.10 0.17 -8.82
N VAL A 38 -6.27 0.87 -9.59
CA VAL A 38 -6.08 2.33 -9.43
C VAL A 38 -6.61 3.16 -10.61
N VAL A 39 -6.51 2.67 -11.84
CA VAL A 39 -6.98 3.38 -13.06
C VAL A 39 -7.87 2.50 -13.94
N GLY A 40 -8.71 1.69 -13.32
CA GLY A 40 -9.71 0.86 -14.02
C GLY A 40 -9.34 -0.61 -14.22
N TYR A 41 -8.06 -0.99 -14.09
CA TYR A 41 -7.62 -2.40 -14.14
C TYR A 41 -6.71 -2.79 -12.96
N ILE A 42 -6.63 -4.10 -12.71
CA ILE A 42 -5.85 -4.71 -11.63
C ILE A 42 -4.37 -4.78 -12.02
N ARG A 43 -3.48 -4.30 -11.14
CA ARG A 43 -2.04 -4.23 -11.40
C ARG A 43 -1.22 -4.42 -10.12
N PRO A 44 0.00 -5.02 -10.20
CA PRO A 44 0.83 -5.25 -9.02
C PRO A 44 1.23 -3.94 -8.37
N VAL A 45 1.02 -3.83 -7.06
CA VAL A 45 1.36 -2.63 -6.28
C VAL A 45 2.88 -2.44 -6.22
N GLN A 46 3.65 -3.53 -6.18
CA GLN A 46 5.12 -3.46 -6.15
C GLN A 46 5.72 -2.84 -7.42
N GLN A 47 5.00 -2.91 -8.55
CA GLN A 47 5.43 -2.34 -9.83
C GLN A 47 4.95 -0.89 -10.03
N TRP A 48 4.69 -0.15 -8.94
CA TRP A 48 4.25 1.23 -9.05
C TRP A 48 5.28 2.08 -9.82
N ASN A 49 4.81 2.72 -10.89
CA ASN A 49 5.69 3.44 -11.81
C ASN A 49 6.43 4.59 -11.11
N LYS A 50 7.76 4.63 -11.23
CA LYS A 50 8.59 5.75 -10.73
C LYS A 50 8.08 7.11 -11.23
N GLY A 51 7.67 7.18 -12.50
CA GLY A 51 7.11 8.39 -13.11
C GLY A 51 5.88 8.93 -12.39
N LYS A 52 4.97 8.07 -11.90
CA LYS A 52 3.77 8.50 -11.18
C LYS A 52 4.11 9.16 -9.83
N ARG A 53 5.18 8.73 -9.18
CA ARG A 53 5.66 9.33 -7.94
C ARG A 53 6.30 10.71 -8.19
N THR A 54 6.95 10.89 -9.33
CA THR A 54 7.43 12.21 -9.77
C THR A 54 6.26 13.12 -10.14
N GLU A 55 5.34 12.65 -11.00
CA GLU A 55 4.13 13.40 -11.36
C GLU A 55 3.33 13.88 -10.14
N PHE A 56 3.28 13.09 -9.06
CA PHE A 56 2.61 13.48 -7.82
C PHE A 56 3.32 14.63 -7.10
N ARG A 57 4.66 14.67 -7.11
CA ARG A 57 5.46 15.75 -6.52
C ARG A 57 5.30 17.07 -7.27
N ASP A 58 5.07 16.98 -8.58
CA ASP A 58 4.91 18.15 -9.44
C ASP A 58 3.48 18.74 -9.38
N ARG A 59 2.56 18.13 -8.61
CA ARG A 59 1.19 18.64 -8.46
C ARG A 59 1.20 19.90 -7.61
N VAL A 60 0.52 20.93 -8.11
CA VAL A 60 0.24 22.17 -7.37
C VAL A 60 -1.24 22.25 -7.07
N GLU A 61 -1.58 22.67 -5.86
CA GLU A 61 -2.96 22.94 -5.49
C GLU A 61 -3.43 24.24 -6.16
N PHE A 62 -4.69 24.26 -6.58
CA PHE A 62 -5.30 25.48 -7.07
C PHE A 62 -5.56 26.41 -5.90
N VAL A 63 -4.84 27.54 -5.85
CA VAL A 63 -5.10 28.60 -4.87
C VAL A 63 -6.23 29.45 -5.42
N VAL A 64 -7.38 29.42 -4.74
CA VAL A 64 -8.44 30.39 -4.99
C VAL A 64 -7.93 31.74 -4.51
N GLU A 65 -7.78 32.71 -5.40
CA GLU A 65 -7.52 34.09 -4.99
C GLU A 65 -8.69 34.50 -4.08
N GLN A 66 -8.41 34.66 -2.78
CA GLN A 66 -9.37 35.29 -1.90
C GLN A 66 -9.62 36.68 -2.46
N PRO A 67 -10.87 37.07 -2.79
CA PRO A 67 -11.14 38.48 -3.00
C PRO A 67 -10.71 39.17 -1.70
N ALA A 68 -9.80 40.14 -1.81
CA ALA A 68 -9.43 40.97 -0.68
C ALA A 68 -10.71 41.66 -0.20
N CYS A 69 -11.37 41.09 0.82
CA CYS A 69 -12.33 41.84 1.59
C CYS A 69 -11.52 42.88 2.38
N ASN A 70 -11.26 44.01 1.74
CA ASN A 70 -10.67 45.18 2.40
C ASN A 70 -11.74 46.04 3.12
N ALA A 71 -12.95 45.51 3.33
CA ALA A 71 -13.98 46.17 4.13
C ALA A 71 -15.15 45.24 4.48
N CYS A 72 -15.07 44.54 5.61
CA CYS A 72 -16.12 44.45 6.63
C CYS A 72 -15.62 43.71 7.89
#